data_AF-A0A431V085-F1
#
_entry.id   AF-A0A431V085-F1
#
_cell.length_a   1.000
_cell.length_b   1.000
_cell.length_c   1.000
_cell.angle_alpha   90.00
_cell.angle_beta   90.00
_cell.angle_gamma   90.00
#
_symmetry.space_group_name_H-M   'P 1'
#
loop_
_entity.id
_entity.type
_entity.pdbx_description
1 polymer ?
#
loop_
_entity_poly.entity_id
_entity_poly.type
_entity_poly.pdbx_seq_one_letter_code
_entity_poly.pdbx_strand_id
1 'polypeptide(L)'
;MAIARFRFHAELNDFLPPQRRERRFAYPFDRQAAIKDAIEALGVPHPEVDIILVDGASMAFDYRLRDGDRVDVYPADVAMPVIAPHHLRPSLPHPLRFLLDVHLGRLARYLRLLGFDCRYRNHAGDAELAAQAEREGRILLTRDRNLLKRKRVALGRCVRADDPFVQLEEVARAFALLDELAPFTRCTRCNGRLEAVDKAAVDHRLEPLTRRYVDTFLQCEACGQVYWHGSHVPRMETLVERLRQRLEMPAHQPPQ
;
A
#
# COMPACT_ATOMS: atom_id res chain seq x y z
N MET A 1 -34.19 -8.93 -15.24
CA MET A 1 -32.79 -8.71 -14.83
C MET A 1 -32.26 -7.55 -15.65
N ALA A 2 -31.69 -6.52 -15.00
CA ALA A 2 -31.12 -5.36 -15.70
C ALA A 2 -29.64 -5.64 -16.03
N ILE A 3 -29.08 -4.93 -17.02
CA ILE A 3 -27.70 -5.11 -17.47
C ILE A 3 -26.98 -3.77 -17.49
N ALA A 4 -25.85 -3.70 -16.80
CA ALA A 4 -24.90 -2.58 -16.90
C ALA A 4 -23.63 -3.06 -17.63
N ARG A 5 -22.88 -2.14 -18.24
CA ARG A 5 -21.66 -2.44 -19.01
C ARG A 5 -20.43 -1.80 -18.38
N PHE A 6 -19.63 -2.60 -17.68
CA PHE A 6 -18.43 -2.16 -16.97
C PHE A 6 -17.19 -2.22 -17.84
N ARG A 7 -16.29 -1.25 -17.64
CA ARG A 7 -14.88 -1.27 -18.04
C ARG A 7 -14.04 -0.81 -16.84
N PHE A 8 -12.96 -1.53 -16.57
CA PHE A 8 -11.98 -1.17 -15.56
C PHE A 8 -10.69 -0.74 -16.25
N HIS A 9 -9.96 0.18 -15.63
CA HIS A 9 -8.76 0.79 -16.19
C HIS A 9 -7.52 0.48 -15.35
N ALA A 10 -6.37 0.35 -16.03
CA ALA A 10 -5.04 0.14 -15.43
C ALA A 10 -4.99 -1.03 -14.43
N GLU A 11 -4.39 -0.84 -13.24
CA GLU A 11 -4.17 -1.91 -12.26
C GLU A 11 -5.46 -2.51 -11.69
N LEU A 12 -6.63 -1.91 -11.93
CA LEU A 12 -7.90 -2.51 -11.54
C LEU A 12 -8.21 -3.76 -12.37
N ASN A 13 -7.62 -3.92 -13.56
CA ASN A 13 -7.77 -5.11 -14.37
C ASN A 13 -7.11 -6.36 -13.76
N ASP A 14 -6.14 -6.20 -12.85
CA ASP A 14 -5.50 -7.32 -12.14
C ASP A 14 -6.50 -8.12 -11.30
N PHE A 15 -7.57 -7.47 -10.85
CA PHE A 15 -8.63 -8.08 -10.06
C PHE A 15 -9.63 -8.91 -10.89
N LEU A 16 -9.64 -8.73 -12.21
CA LEU A 16 -10.61 -9.34 -13.10
C LEU A 16 -10.07 -10.63 -13.74
N PRO A 17 -10.95 -11.57 -14.11
CA PRO A 17 -10.60 -12.68 -15.00
C PRO A 17 -10.02 -12.18 -16.33
N PRO A 18 -9.04 -12.88 -16.94
CA PRO A 18 -8.37 -12.44 -18.16
C PRO A 18 -9.31 -12.01 -19.30
N GLN A 19 -10.45 -12.69 -19.45
CA GLN A 19 -11.42 -12.43 -20.51
C GLN A 19 -12.15 -11.09 -20.36
N ARG A 20 -12.10 -10.46 -19.19
CA ARG A 20 -12.75 -9.18 -18.87
C ARG A 20 -11.78 -8.01 -18.78
N ARG A 21 -10.48 -8.27 -18.83
CA ARG A 21 -9.44 -7.24 -18.71
C ARG A 21 -9.44 -6.32 -19.94
N GLU A 22 -9.22 -5.03 -19.68
CA GLU A 22 -9.04 -3.96 -20.66
C GLU A 22 -10.17 -3.85 -21.69
N ARG A 23 -11.37 -4.31 -21.35
CA ARG A 23 -12.53 -4.28 -22.25
C ARG A 23 -13.83 -4.03 -21.51
N ARG A 24 -14.85 -3.64 -22.27
CA ARG A 24 -16.20 -3.47 -21.75
C ARG A 24 -16.95 -4.80 -21.77
N PHE A 25 -17.62 -5.15 -20.69
CA PHE A 25 -18.41 -6.38 -20.59
C PHE A 25 -19.75 -6.14 -19.88
N ALA A 26 -20.73 -7.00 -20.18
CA ALA A 26 -22.05 -6.96 -19.55
C ALA A 26 -22.01 -7.58 -18.15
N TYR A 27 -22.64 -6.90 -17.19
CA TYR A 27 -22.85 -7.36 -15.83
C TYR A 27 -24.34 -7.35 -15.52
N PRO A 28 -24.96 -8.54 -15.34
CA PRO A 28 -26.35 -8.61 -14.92
C PRO A 28 -26.50 -8.27 -13.43
N PHE A 29 -27.56 -7.55 -13.08
CA PHE A 29 -27.81 -7.13 -11.71
C PHE A 29 -29.32 -7.02 -11.38
N ASP A 30 -29.62 -7.00 -10.07
CA ASP A 30 -30.96 -6.78 -9.54
C ASP A 30 -31.26 -5.28 -9.43
N ARG A 31 -32.53 -4.88 -9.63
CA ARG A 31 -32.97 -3.47 -9.86
C ARG A 31 -32.65 -2.44 -8.75
N GLN A 32 -31.87 -2.77 -7.73
CA GLN A 32 -31.46 -1.89 -6.63
C GLN A 32 -29.96 -1.96 -6.27
N ALA A 33 -29.14 -2.69 -7.03
CA ALA A 33 -27.72 -2.84 -6.72
C ALA A 33 -27.00 -1.48 -6.71
N ALA A 34 -26.32 -1.17 -5.61
CA ALA A 34 -25.40 -0.04 -5.59
C ALA A 34 -24.17 -0.38 -6.43
N ILE A 35 -23.61 0.62 -7.11
CA ILE A 35 -22.44 0.45 -7.97
C ILE A 35 -21.24 -0.13 -7.21
N LYS A 36 -21.09 0.23 -5.92
CA LYS A 36 -20.07 -0.34 -5.03
C LYS A 36 -20.20 -1.86 -4.91
N ASP A 37 -21.40 -2.35 -4.64
CA ASP A 37 -21.64 -3.78 -4.43
C ASP A 37 -21.32 -4.57 -5.71
N ALA A 38 -21.68 -4.02 -6.88
CA ALA A 38 -21.35 -4.61 -8.18
C ALA A 38 -19.83 -4.65 -8.43
N ILE A 39 -19.12 -3.55 -8.16
CA ILE A 39 -17.65 -3.46 -8.28
C ILE A 39 -16.96 -4.49 -7.37
N GLU A 40 -17.41 -4.62 -6.12
CA GLU A 40 -16.85 -5.58 -5.18
C GLU A 40 -17.19 -7.04 -5.53
N ALA A 41 -18.39 -7.28 -6.07
CA ALA A 41 -18.80 -8.59 -6.58
C ALA A 41 -17.99 -9.00 -7.84
N LEU A 42 -17.62 -8.03 -8.67
CA LEU A 42 -16.64 -8.21 -9.76
C LEU A 42 -15.21 -8.41 -9.25
N GLY A 43 -15.00 -8.18 -7.96
CA GLY A 43 -13.80 -8.52 -7.23
C GLY A 43 -12.93 -7.32 -6.86
N VAL A 44 -13.18 -6.15 -7.41
CA VAL A 44 -12.35 -4.95 -7.20
C VAL A 44 -12.66 -4.38 -5.82
N PRO A 45 -11.68 -4.27 -4.91
CA PRO A 45 -11.92 -3.65 -3.60
C PRO A 45 -12.18 -2.15 -3.74
N HIS A 46 -13.19 -1.62 -3.06
CA HIS A 46 -13.51 -0.18 -3.12
C HIS A 46 -12.34 0.77 -2.75
N PRO A 47 -11.37 0.44 -1.88
CA PRO A 47 -10.26 1.37 -1.58
C PRO A 47 -9.27 1.55 -2.74
N GLU A 48 -9.31 0.66 -3.74
CA GLU A 48 -8.51 0.76 -4.97
C GLU A 48 -9.17 1.67 -6.01
N VAL A 49 -10.46 1.96 -5.86
CA VAL A 49 -11.24 2.74 -6.81
C VAL A 49 -11.23 4.19 -6.37
N ASP A 50 -10.81 5.06 -7.27
CA ASP A 50 -10.80 6.50 -7.02
C ASP A 50 -11.94 7.21 -7.74
N ILE A 51 -12.23 6.86 -8.99
CA ILE A 51 -13.24 7.55 -9.79
C ILE A 51 -14.12 6.53 -10.50
N ILE A 52 -15.43 6.79 -10.49
CA ILE A 52 -16.43 6.04 -11.25
C ILE A 52 -17.14 7.02 -12.18
N LEU A 53 -17.21 6.67 -13.46
CA LEU A 53 -17.99 7.40 -14.46
C LEU A 53 -19.16 6.53 -14.91
N VAL A 54 -20.36 7.10 -14.91
CA VAL A 54 -21.55 6.50 -15.50
C VAL A 54 -21.99 7.39 -16.65
N ASP A 55 -21.92 6.85 -17.87
CA ASP A 55 -22.17 7.58 -19.12
C ASP A 55 -21.39 8.91 -19.22
N GLY A 56 -20.16 8.91 -18.66
CA GLY A 56 -19.25 10.06 -18.65
C GLY A 56 -19.39 10.99 -17.44
N ALA A 57 -20.42 10.85 -16.62
CA ALA A 57 -20.62 11.66 -15.42
C ALA A 57 -20.01 10.98 -14.18
N SER A 58 -19.33 11.75 -13.32
CA SER A 58 -18.70 11.23 -12.11
C SER A 58 -19.74 10.91 -11.04
N MET A 59 -19.66 9.71 -10.44
CA MET A 59 -20.64 9.17 -9.49
C MET A 59 -20.00 8.66 -8.20
N ALA A 60 -20.78 8.69 -7.12
CA ALA A 60 -20.42 8.13 -5.82
C ALA A 60 -20.76 6.62 -5.71
N PHE A 61 -20.22 5.97 -4.67
CA PHE A 61 -20.42 4.54 -4.41
C PHE A 61 -21.87 4.12 -4.14
N ASP A 62 -22.71 5.07 -3.72
CA ASP A 62 -24.14 4.86 -3.41
C ASP A 62 -25.05 4.98 -4.63
N TYR A 63 -24.49 5.34 -5.81
CA TYR A 63 -25.22 5.38 -7.07
C TYR A 63 -25.90 4.03 -7.35
N ARG A 64 -27.19 4.09 -7.69
CA ARG A 64 -28.02 2.92 -8.01
C ARG A 64 -27.96 2.65 -9.50
N LEU A 65 -27.45 1.49 -9.86
CA LEU A 65 -27.31 1.07 -11.25
C LEU A 65 -28.68 1.04 -11.95
N ARG A 66 -28.69 1.51 -13.20
CA ARG A 66 -29.84 1.48 -14.10
C ARG A 66 -29.55 0.58 -15.29
N ASP A 67 -30.62 0.08 -15.90
CA ASP A 67 -30.50 -0.76 -17.08
C ASP A 67 -29.87 0.04 -18.22
N GLY A 68 -28.82 -0.51 -18.84
CA GLY A 68 -28.08 0.11 -19.93
C GLY A 68 -26.85 0.92 -19.51
N ASP A 69 -26.67 1.23 -18.22
CA ASP A 69 -25.57 2.08 -17.72
C ASP A 69 -24.20 1.65 -18.28
N ARG A 70 -23.41 2.63 -18.75
CA ARG A 70 -22.01 2.40 -19.12
C ARG A 70 -21.11 2.90 -18.00
N VAL A 71 -20.49 1.96 -17.31
CA VAL A 71 -19.65 2.23 -16.15
C VAL A 71 -18.17 2.13 -16.52
N ASP A 72 -17.40 3.16 -16.21
CA ASP A 72 -15.94 3.17 -16.28
C ASP A 72 -15.36 3.41 -14.88
N VAL A 73 -14.44 2.55 -14.45
CA VAL A 73 -13.89 2.55 -13.09
C VAL A 73 -12.38 2.76 -13.14
N TYR A 74 -11.90 3.77 -12.43
CA TYR A 74 -10.50 4.24 -12.47
C TYR A 74 -9.84 4.18 -11.09
N PRO A 75 -8.55 3.81 -11.01
CA PRO A 75 -7.72 4.04 -9.84
C PRO A 75 -7.21 5.49 -9.81
N ALA A 76 -6.50 5.89 -8.75
CA ALA A 76 -6.15 7.30 -8.52
C ALA A 76 -5.09 7.88 -9.47
N ASP A 77 -4.18 7.04 -9.98
CA ASP A 77 -2.97 7.51 -10.68
C ASP A 77 -3.09 7.41 -12.21
N VAL A 78 -4.33 7.42 -12.73
CA VAL A 78 -4.61 7.23 -14.15
C VAL A 78 -5.31 8.45 -14.71
N ALA A 79 -4.90 8.92 -15.89
CA ALA A 79 -5.60 10.01 -16.56
C ALA A 79 -7.01 9.59 -16.99
N MET A 80 -8.00 10.45 -16.72
CA MET A 80 -9.40 10.24 -17.10
C MET A 80 -9.98 11.42 -17.88
N PRO A 81 -11.00 11.19 -18.73
CA PRO A 81 -11.58 12.22 -19.59
C PRO A 81 -12.65 13.06 -18.86
N VAL A 82 -12.37 13.52 -17.64
CA VAL A 82 -13.32 14.32 -16.84
C VAL A 82 -12.61 15.50 -16.19
N ILE A 83 -13.27 16.65 -16.23
CA ILE A 83 -12.84 17.88 -15.57
C ILE A 83 -13.42 17.88 -14.15
N ALA A 84 -12.57 18.05 -13.14
CA ALA A 84 -12.92 18.06 -11.70
C ALA A 84 -13.71 16.81 -11.24
N PRO A 85 -13.08 15.61 -11.27
CA PRO A 85 -13.76 14.38 -10.88
C PRO A 85 -14.07 14.35 -9.38
N HIS A 86 -15.12 13.62 -9.01
CA HIS A 86 -15.43 13.32 -7.61
C HIS A 86 -14.57 12.14 -7.14
N HIS A 87 -13.50 12.44 -6.40
CA HIS A 87 -12.61 11.44 -5.81
C HIS A 87 -13.31 10.67 -4.68
N LEU A 88 -13.32 9.35 -4.78
CA LEU A 88 -13.94 8.43 -3.83
C LEU A 88 -13.00 8.06 -2.68
N ARG A 89 -11.68 8.18 -2.92
CA ARG A 89 -10.67 7.94 -1.90
C ARG A 89 -10.48 9.23 -1.09
N PRO A 90 -10.34 9.13 0.25
CA PRO A 90 -9.87 10.26 1.05
C PRO A 90 -8.50 10.72 0.58
N SER A 91 -8.18 12.00 0.81
CA SER A 91 -6.81 12.50 0.63
C SER A 91 -5.83 11.72 1.50
N LEU A 92 -4.64 11.46 0.97
CA LEU A 92 -3.60 10.75 1.72
C LEU A 92 -3.16 11.58 2.93
N PRO A 93 -3.01 10.98 4.13
CA PRO A 93 -2.53 11.69 5.30
C PRO A 93 -1.05 12.02 5.16
N HIS A 94 -0.60 13.10 5.78
CA HIS A 94 0.81 13.46 5.87
C HIS A 94 1.22 13.64 7.35
N PRO A 95 2.26 12.94 7.84
CA PRO A 95 3.08 11.96 7.14
C PRO A 95 2.34 10.64 6.83
N LEU A 96 2.80 9.91 5.81
CA LEU A 96 2.24 8.60 5.46
C LEU A 96 2.51 7.58 6.56
N ARG A 97 1.47 6.79 6.89
CA ARG A 97 1.54 5.72 7.90
C ARG A 97 0.85 4.48 7.38
N PHE A 98 1.52 3.34 7.56
CA PHE A 98 1.06 2.07 7.02
C PHE A 98 0.66 1.10 8.12
N LEU A 99 -0.33 0.27 7.82
CA LEU A 99 -0.68 -0.93 8.55
C LEU A 99 -0.58 -2.11 7.57
N LEU A 100 0.20 -3.13 7.92
CA LEU A 100 0.44 -4.29 7.06
C LEU A 100 -0.16 -5.54 7.70
N ASP A 101 -0.77 -6.38 6.86
CA ASP A 101 -1.26 -7.71 7.25
C ASP A 101 -0.11 -8.68 7.59
N VAL A 102 -0.47 -9.88 8.07
CA VAL A 102 0.46 -10.93 8.51
C VAL A 102 1.42 -11.42 7.41
N HIS A 103 1.04 -11.32 6.13
CA HIS A 103 1.80 -11.83 4.99
C HIS A 103 2.89 -10.87 4.51
N LEU A 104 2.86 -9.62 4.96
CA LEU A 104 3.74 -8.56 4.48
C LEU A 104 4.85 -8.18 5.49
N GLY A 105 5.27 -9.14 6.33
CA GLY A 105 6.27 -8.88 7.39
C GLY A 105 7.63 -8.42 6.88
N ARG A 106 8.09 -8.92 5.72
CA ARG A 106 9.36 -8.46 5.11
C ARG A 106 9.23 -7.05 4.55
N LEU A 107 8.11 -6.74 3.88
CA LEU A 107 7.80 -5.40 3.42
C LEU A 107 7.74 -4.40 4.58
N ALA A 108 7.10 -4.77 5.70
CA ALA A 108 7.05 -3.93 6.89
C ALA A 108 8.46 -3.60 7.42
N ARG A 109 9.39 -4.55 7.37
CA ARG A 109 10.79 -4.32 7.76
C ARG A 109 11.50 -3.35 6.81
N TYR A 110 11.26 -3.45 5.50
CA TYR A 110 11.83 -2.53 4.53
C TYR A 110 11.27 -1.11 4.67
N LEU A 111 9.96 -0.95 4.81
CA LEU A 111 9.37 0.37 4.99
C LEU A 111 9.86 1.06 6.29
N ARG A 112 9.96 0.31 7.39
CA ARG A 112 10.56 0.82 8.65
C ARG A 112 12.02 1.22 8.48
N LEU A 113 12.78 0.40 7.76
CA LEU A 113 14.18 0.72 7.45
C LEU A 113 14.28 2.05 6.73
N LEU A 114 13.40 2.30 5.76
CA LEU A 114 13.33 3.54 5.00
C LEU A 114 12.72 4.73 5.77
N GLY A 115 12.35 4.54 7.04
CA GLY A 115 11.87 5.60 7.93
C GLY A 115 10.35 5.72 8.06
N PHE A 116 9.58 4.90 7.34
CA PHE A 116 8.13 4.98 7.37
C PHE A 116 7.52 4.36 8.63
N ASP A 117 6.46 4.99 9.13
CA ASP A 117 5.70 4.47 10.27
C ASP A 117 4.86 3.27 9.83
N CYS A 118 5.32 2.06 10.13
CA CYS A 118 4.65 0.83 9.72
C CYS A 118 4.30 -0.06 10.91
N ARG A 119 3.01 -0.25 11.14
CA ARG A 119 2.51 -1.28 12.06
C ARG A 119 2.35 -2.59 11.30
N TYR A 120 2.74 -3.67 11.97
CA TYR A 120 2.64 -5.04 11.47
C TYR A 120 2.28 -5.91 12.68
N ARG A 121 1.25 -6.74 12.55
CA ARG A 121 0.77 -7.63 13.61
C ARG A 121 0.61 -9.03 13.05
N ASN A 122 1.26 -9.99 13.69
CA ASN A 122 1.27 -11.40 13.27
C ASN A 122 -0.05 -12.16 13.53
N HIS A 123 -0.94 -11.63 14.38
CA HIS A 123 -2.09 -12.39 14.94
C HIS A 123 -3.40 -11.57 14.94
N ALA A 124 -3.45 -10.44 14.23
CA ALA A 124 -4.65 -9.62 14.17
C ALA A 124 -5.60 -10.18 13.11
N GLY A 125 -6.88 -10.34 13.45
CA GLY A 125 -7.91 -10.70 12.48
C GLY A 125 -8.29 -9.52 11.60
N ASP A 126 -8.88 -9.78 10.43
CA ASP A 126 -9.29 -8.77 9.45
C ASP A 126 -10.14 -7.63 10.04
N ALA A 127 -11.06 -7.96 10.94
CA ALA A 127 -11.91 -6.97 11.60
C ALA A 127 -11.10 -6.01 12.49
N GLU A 128 -10.09 -6.54 13.18
CA GLU A 128 -9.19 -5.75 14.03
C GLU A 128 -8.29 -4.86 13.16
N LEU A 129 -7.72 -5.41 12.09
CA LEU A 129 -6.88 -4.64 11.15
C LEU A 129 -7.66 -3.48 10.52
N ALA A 130 -8.87 -3.73 10.04
CA ALA A 130 -9.72 -2.67 9.47
C ALA A 130 -10.08 -1.60 10.50
N ALA A 131 -10.44 -2.00 11.72
CA ALA A 131 -10.74 -1.05 12.81
C ALA A 131 -9.50 -0.23 13.22
N GLN A 132 -8.32 -0.85 13.22
CA GLN A 132 -7.07 -0.17 13.53
C GLN A 132 -6.68 0.82 12.42
N ALA A 133 -6.80 0.43 11.15
CA ALA A 133 -6.51 1.30 10.02
C ALA A 133 -7.36 2.58 10.06
N GLU A 134 -8.67 2.43 10.30
CA GLU A 134 -9.62 3.53 10.47
C GLU A 134 -9.25 4.42 11.66
N ARG A 135 -9.14 3.84 12.87
CA ARG A 135 -8.87 4.57 14.12
C ARG A 135 -7.55 5.33 14.08
N GLU A 136 -6.52 4.77 13.46
CA GLU A 136 -5.18 5.36 13.40
C GLU A 136 -4.94 6.18 12.14
N GLY A 137 -5.89 6.24 11.20
CA GLY A 137 -5.71 6.89 9.90
C GLY A 137 -4.48 6.35 9.16
N ARG A 138 -4.38 5.02 9.06
CA ARG A 138 -3.29 4.31 8.38
C ARG A 138 -3.77 3.73 7.06
N ILE A 139 -2.88 3.74 6.07
CA ILE A 139 -3.08 3.06 4.80
C ILE A 139 -2.89 1.56 5.03
N LEU A 140 -3.93 0.77 4.73
CA LEU A 140 -3.89 -0.68 4.87
C LEU A 140 -3.25 -1.33 3.64
N LEU A 141 -2.09 -1.97 3.83
CA LEU A 141 -1.45 -2.80 2.81
C LEU A 141 -1.74 -4.27 3.11
N THR A 142 -2.29 -4.98 2.13
CA THR A 142 -2.64 -6.39 2.27
C THR A 142 -2.66 -7.08 0.91
N ARG A 143 -2.53 -8.40 0.88
CA ARG A 143 -2.83 -9.19 -0.34
C ARG A 143 -4.26 -9.74 -0.33
N ASP A 144 -4.96 -9.61 0.79
CA ASP A 144 -6.32 -10.09 0.96
C ASP A 144 -7.33 -9.04 0.49
N ARG A 145 -8.01 -9.36 -0.60
CA ARG A 145 -9.06 -8.52 -1.19
C ARG A 145 -10.29 -8.41 -0.28
N ASN A 146 -10.61 -9.44 0.49
CA ASN A 146 -11.76 -9.43 1.39
C ASN A 146 -11.53 -8.49 2.56
N LEU A 147 -10.30 -8.42 3.06
CA LEU A 147 -9.90 -7.42 4.05
C LEU A 147 -10.08 -6.00 3.50
N LEU A 148 -9.66 -5.71 2.26
CA LEU A 148 -9.86 -4.40 1.63
C LEU A 148 -11.34 -4.06 1.37
N LYS A 149 -12.20 -5.05 1.13
CA LYS A 149 -13.65 -4.83 0.90
C LYS A 149 -14.43 -4.47 2.17
N ARG A 150 -13.80 -4.53 3.36
CA ARG A 150 -14.48 -4.16 4.61
C ARG A 150 -14.78 -2.67 4.62
N LYS A 151 -16.03 -2.31 4.95
CA LYS A 151 -16.53 -0.91 4.93
C LYS A 151 -15.68 0.11 5.71
N ARG A 152 -14.93 -0.34 6.73
CA ARG A 152 -14.05 0.52 7.55
C ARG A 152 -12.73 0.90 6.86
N VAL A 153 -12.35 0.20 5.80
CA VAL A 153 -11.08 0.46 5.09
C VAL A 153 -11.33 1.57 4.07
N ALA A 154 -11.12 2.83 4.45
CA ALA A 154 -11.24 3.94 3.50
C ALA A 154 -9.96 4.11 2.64
N LEU A 155 -8.80 3.79 3.20
CA LEU A 155 -7.49 3.88 2.54
C LEU A 155 -6.81 2.51 2.59
N GLY A 156 -6.60 1.91 1.42
CA GLY A 156 -5.88 0.66 1.33
C GLY A 156 -5.34 0.41 -0.07
N ARG A 157 -4.38 -0.52 -0.15
CA ARG A 157 -3.76 -0.97 -1.40
C ARG A 157 -3.48 -2.46 -1.28
N CYS A 158 -3.92 -3.20 -2.28
CA CYS A 158 -3.56 -4.57 -2.52
C CYS A 158 -2.08 -4.63 -2.89
N VAL A 159 -1.30 -5.52 -2.30
CA VAL A 159 0.09 -5.72 -2.73
C VAL A 159 0.10 -6.88 -3.72
N ARG A 160 0.46 -6.62 -4.98
CA ARG A 160 0.37 -7.62 -6.05
C ARG A 160 1.56 -8.58 -6.00
N ALA A 161 2.77 -8.06 -5.82
CA ALA A 161 3.98 -8.85 -5.93
C ALA A 161 4.15 -9.89 -4.80
N ASP A 162 4.79 -11.01 -5.14
CA ASP A 162 5.25 -12.01 -4.15
C ASP A 162 6.62 -11.67 -3.57
N ASP A 163 7.53 -11.16 -4.40
CA ASP A 163 8.89 -10.82 -3.98
C ASP A 163 8.90 -9.57 -3.10
N PRO A 164 9.47 -9.61 -1.86
CA PRO A 164 9.43 -8.49 -0.94
C PRO A 164 10.09 -7.20 -1.45
N PHE A 165 11.09 -7.28 -2.32
CA PHE A 165 11.70 -6.08 -2.90
C PHE A 165 10.80 -5.49 -3.99
N VAL A 166 10.18 -6.32 -4.82
CA VAL A 166 9.19 -5.85 -5.80
C VAL A 166 7.94 -5.27 -5.10
N GLN A 167 7.50 -5.85 -3.97
CA GLN A 167 6.44 -5.27 -3.13
C GLN A 167 6.80 -3.86 -2.65
N LEU A 168 8.07 -3.68 -2.25
CA LEU A 168 8.56 -2.37 -1.80
C LEU A 168 8.56 -1.37 -2.95
N GLU A 169 9.02 -1.78 -4.14
CA GLU A 169 8.97 -0.94 -5.34
C GLU A 169 7.53 -0.54 -5.71
N GLU A 170 6.60 -1.51 -5.70
CA GLU A 170 5.18 -1.29 -5.97
C GLU A 170 4.58 -0.23 -5.02
N VAL A 171 4.80 -0.38 -3.71
CA VAL A 171 4.31 0.56 -2.70
C VAL A 171 5.01 1.91 -2.81
N ALA A 172 6.32 1.93 -3.06
CA ALA A 172 7.07 3.18 -3.19
C ALA A 172 6.62 4.01 -4.39
N ARG A 173 6.28 3.37 -5.53
CA ARG A 173 5.70 4.07 -6.69
C ARG A 173 4.28 4.57 -6.39
N ALA A 174 3.42 3.70 -5.85
CA ALA A 174 2.01 4.03 -5.61
C ALA A 174 1.79 5.18 -4.61
N PHE A 175 2.77 5.45 -3.75
CA PHE A 175 2.71 6.52 -2.76
C PHE A 175 3.83 7.56 -2.90
N ALA A 176 4.55 7.57 -4.02
CA ALA A 176 5.64 8.51 -4.32
C ALA A 176 6.64 8.68 -3.16
N LEU A 177 7.09 7.56 -2.57
CA LEU A 177 7.86 7.55 -1.31
C LEU A 177 9.31 8.05 -1.43
N LEU A 178 9.81 8.35 -2.64
CA LEU A 178 11.22 8.62 -2.89
C LEU A 178 11.75 9.84 -2.14
N ASP A 179 10.97 10.92 -2.11
CA ASP A 179 11.38 12.18 -1.48
C ASP A 179 11.19 12.18 0.04
N GLU A 180 10.46 11.19 0.58
CA GLU A 180 10.20 11.02 2.02
C GLU A 180 11.13 9.99 2.69
N LEU A 181 12.10 9.43 1.95
CA LEU A 181 13.03 8.45 2.51
C LEU A 181 13.85 9.04 3.65
N ALA A 182 13.71 8.47 4.84
CA ALA A 182 14.50 8.81 6.02
C ALA A 182 15.11 7.55 6.65
N PRO A 183 16.11 6.93 5.99
CA PRO A 183 16.66 5.66 6.45
C PRO A 183 17.22 5.73 7.87
N PHE A 184 17.15 4.60 8.59
CA PHE A 184 17.72 4.45 9.93
C PHE A 184 17.10 5.36 11.02
N THR A 185 15.90 5.91 10.79
CA THR A 185 15.15 6.68 11.80
C THR A 185 14.19 5.82 12.63
N ARG A 186 13.90 4.59 12.18
CA ARG A 186 12.99 3.65 12.85
C ARG A 186 13.55 2.26 13.01
N CYS A 187 13.15 1.63 14.12
CA CYS A 187 13.48 0.27 14.45
C CYS A 187 12.75 -0.70 13.51
N THR A 188 13.51 -1.47 12.72
CA THR A 188 12.97 -2.49 11.82
C THR A 188 12.17 -3.58 12.55
N ARG A 189 12.48 -3.82 13.83
CA ARG A 189 11.80 -4.81 14.69
C ARG A 189 10.44 -4.31 15.20
N CYS A 190 10.37 -3.11 15.78
CA CYS A 190 9.19 -2.65 16.52
C CYS A 190 8.55 -1.34 16.04
N ASN A 191 9.12 -0.66 15.04
CA ASN A 191 8.69 0.66 14.52
C ASN A 191 8.99 1.87 15.42
N GLY A 192 9.58 1.67 16.62
CA GLY A 192 9.99 2.76 17.50
C GLY A 192 11.09 3.63 16.89
N ARG A 193 11.24 4.86 17.37
CA ARG A 193 12.29 5.78 16.91
C ARG A 193 13.67 5.26 17.32
N LEU A 194 14.65 5.57 16.48
CA LEU A 194 16.06 5.30 16.74
C LEU A 194 16.75 6.60 17.13
N GLU A 195 17.54 6.55 18.20
CA GLU A 195 18.36 7.66 18.66
C GLU A 195 19.83 7.24 18.71
N ALA A 196 20.73 8.21 18.53
CA ALA A 196 22.15 7.99 18.75
C ALA A 196 22.41 7.61 20.22
N VAL A 197 23.26 6.63 20.44
CA VAL A 197 23.65 6.20 21.79
C VAL A 197 25.16 6.07 21.88
N ASP A 198 25.71 6.50 23.02
CA ASP A 198 27.13 6.36 23.30
C ASP A 198 27.51 4.88 23.42
N LYS A 199 28.65 4.52 22.83
CA LYS A 199 29.21 3.18 22.92
C LYS A 199 29.33 2.67 24.35
N ALA A 200 29.72 3.54 25.28
CA ALA A 200 29.83 3.21 26.71
C ALA A 200 28.52 2.69 27.31
N ALA A 201 27.37 3.24 26.89
CA ALA A 201 26.06 2.84 27.39
C ALA A 201 25.62 1.45 26.89
N VAL A 202 26.11 1.03 25.72
CA VAL A 202 25.76 -0.25 25.09
C VAL A 202 26.88 -1.28 25.10
N ASP A 203 28.06 -0.93 25.60
CA ASP A 203 29.29 -1.73 25.52
C ASP A 203 29.09 -3.17 25.97
N HIS A 204 28.43 -3.35 27.12
CA HIS A 204 28.13 -4.64 27.74
C HIS A 204 27.28 -5.58 26.87
N ARG A 205 26.65 -5.07 25.81
CA ARG A 205 25.79 -5.84 24.87
C ARG A 205 26.49 -6.14 23.54
N LEU A 206 27.68 -5.57 23.30
CA LEU A 206 28.39 -5.69 22.03
C LEU A 206 29.26 -6.94 22.00
N GLU A 207 29.29 -7.62 20.86
CA GLU A 207 30.26 -8.67 20.59
C GLU A 207 31.70 -8.11 20.48
N PRO A 208 32.75 -8.90 20.76
CA PRO A 208 34.13 -8.39 20.86
C PRO A 208 34.62 -7.62 19.63
N LEU A 209 34.28 -8.07 18.41
CA LEU A 209 34.69 -7.39 17.18
C LEU A 209 33.92 -6.07 16.97
N THR A 210 32.63 -6.05 17.26
CA THR A 210 31.82 -4.82 17.20
C THR A 210 32.33 -3.79 18.21
N ARG A 211 32.63 -4.23 19.44
CA ARG A 211 33.22 -3.40 20.48
C ARG A 211 34.57 -2.82 20.05
N ARG A 212 35.36 -3.56 19.27
CA ARG A 212 36.69 -3.10 18.84
C ARG A 212 36.65 -2.11 17.67
N TYR A 213 35.74 -2.31 16.71
CA TYR A 213 35.82 -1.64 15.40
C TYR A 213 34.69 -0.64 15.09
N VAL A 214 33.67 -0.51 15.96
CA VAL A 214 32.52 0.36 15.70
C VAL A 214 32.31 1.34 16.84
N ASP A 215 32.11 2.61 16.50
CA ASP A 215 31.93 3.70 17.48
C ASP A 215 30.56 4.39 17.38
N THR A 216 29.83 4.20 16.27
CA THR A 216 28.51 4.82 16.06
C THR A 216 27.38 3.80 16.25
N PHE A 217 26.51 4.07 17.22
CA PHE A 217 25.38 3.20 17.56
C PHE A 217 24.06 3.98 17.55
N LEU A 218 23.00 3.27 17.17
CA LEU A 218 21.62 3.72 17.32
C LEU A 218 20.89 2.77 18.26
N GLN A 219 20.07 3.28 19.16
CA GLN A 219 19.22 2.48 20.03
C GLN A 219 17.75 2.83 19.82
N CYS A 220 16.90 1.80 19.80
CA CYS A 220 15.47 2.00 19.80
C CYS A 220 14.97 2.38 21.20
N GLU A 221 14.26 3.50 21.30
CA GLU A 221 13.66 3.97 22.56
C GLU A 221 12.59 3.01 23.11
N ALA A 222 11.92 2.26 22.23
CA ALA A 222 10.79 1.41 22.61
C ALA A 222 11.19 0.00 23.05
N CYS A 223 12.11 -0.65 22.32
CA CYS A 223 12.51 -2.04 22.61
C CYS A 223 13.97 -2.19 23.00
N GLY A 224 14.73 -1.09 23.07
CA GLY A 224 16.14 -1.10 23.42
C GLY A 224 17.05 -1.79 22.41
N GLN A 225 16.56 -2.17 21.22
CA GLN A 225 17.38 -2.80 20.18
C GLN A 225 18.50 -1.86 19.75
N VAL A 226 19.74 -2.34 19.75
CA VAL A 226 20.92 -1.59 19.29
C VAL A 226 21.22 -1.96 17.84
N TYR A 227 21.56 -0.95 17.04
CA TYR A 227 21.96 -1.01 15.64
C TYR A 227 23.29 -0.29 15.48
N TRP A 228 24.10 -0.71 14.53
CA TRP A 228 25.39 -0.09 14.24
C TRP A 228 25.77 -0.28 12.78
N HIS A 229 26.69 0.56 12.29
CA HIS A 229 27.22 0.48 10.94
C HIS A 229 28.25 -0.65 10.81
N GLY A 230 27.74 -1.89 10.77
CA GLY A 230 28.53 -3.10 10.52
C GLY A 230 28.30 -3.67 9.13
N SER A 231 28.61 -4.97 8.95
CA SER A 231 28.45 -5.71 7.69
C SER A 231 27.04 -5.72 7.09
N HIS A 232 26.01 -5.38 7.87
CA HIS A 232 24.63 -5.30 7.42
C HIS A 232 24.29 -3.99 6.70
N VAL A 233 24.99 -2.90 6.98
CA VAL A 233 24.68 -1.58 6.40
C VAL A 233 24.96 -1.51 4.90
N PRO A 234 26.08 -2.03 4.37
CA PRO A 234 26.32 -2.00 2.92
C PRO A 234 25.20 -2.68 2.11
N ARG A 235 24.64 -3.79 2.63
CA ARG A 235 23.49 -4.45 1.98
C ARG A 235 22.22 -3.59 2.01
N MET A 236 22.06 -2.78 3.05
CA MET A 236 20.90 -1.91 3.25
C MET A 236 21.01 -0.64 2.41
N GLU A 237 22.20 -0.02 2.36
CA GLU A 237 22.50 1.08 1.43
C GLU A 237 22.32 0.62 -0.02
N THR A 238 22.80 -0.57 -0.37
CA THR A 238 22.56 -1.17 -1.70
C THR A 238 21.07 -1.32 -1.99
N LEU A 239 20.25 -1.69 -1.00
CA LEU A 239 18.80 -1.78 -1.16
C LEU A 239 18.16 -0.42 -1.41
N VAL A 240 18.56 0.62 -0.65
CA VAL A 240 18.05 1.99 -0.85
C VAL A 240 18.45 2.49 -2.22
N GLU A 241 19.71 2.33 -2.59
CA GLU A 241 20.23 2.79 -3.88
C GLU A 241 19.56 2.07 -5.06
N ARG A 242 19.41 0.74 -4.95
CA ARG A 242 18.66 -0.05 -5.93
C ARG A 242 17.21 0.42 -6.04
N LEU A 243 16.56 0.77 -4.94
CA LEU A 243 15.20 1.29 -4.95
C LEU A 243 15.14 2.66 -5.65
N ARG A 244 16.06 3.58 -5.36
CA ARG A 244 16.13 4.89 -6.04
C ARG A 244 16.27 4.73 -7.56
N GLN A 245 17.24 3.93 -7.99
CA GLN A 245 17.47 3.63 -9.41
C GLN A 245 16.23 3.04 -10.08
N ARG A 246 15.52 2.14 -9.38
CA ARG A 246 14.26 1.58 -9.90
C ARG A 246 13.21 2.67 -10.06
N LEU A 247 12.98 3.49 -9.03
CA LEU A 247 11.93 4.50 -9.03
C LEU A 247 12.16 5.61 -10.07
N GLU A 248 13.41 5.96 -10.35
CA GLU A 248 13.80 6.91 -11.41
C GLU A 248 13.60 6.36 -12.83
N MET A 249 13.63 5.04 -13.00
CA MET A 249 13.27 4.42 -14.29
C MET A 249 11.74 4.44 -14.49
N PRO A 250 11.26 4.84 -15.68
CA PRO A 250 9.86 4.68 -16.05
C PRO A 250 9.44 3.21 -15.89
N ALA A 251 8.26 2.96 -15.33
CA ALA A 251 7.73 1.60 -15.26
C ALA A 251 7.69 1.03 -16.69
N HIS A 252 8.45 -0.04 -16.94
CA HIS A 252 8.48 -0.70 -18.23
C HIS A 252 7.07 -1.22 -18.52
N GLN A 253 6.41 -0.68 -19.56
CA GLN A 253 5.15 -1.22 -20.03
C GLN A 253 5.35 -2.70 -20.43
N PRO A 254 4.46 -3.62 -20.04
CA PRO A 254 4.53 -4.99 -20.54
C PRO A 254 4.45 -4.96 -22.08
N PRO A 255 5.14 -5.89 -22.78
CA PRO A 255 5.07 -5.95 -24.24
C PRO A 255 3.61 -6.18 -24.67
N GLN A 256 3.22 -5.46 -25.71
CA GLN A 256 1.89 -5.47 -26.33
C GLN A 256 1.48 -6.87 -26.81
#